data_AF-A0A0G0P5B6-F1
#
_entry.id   AF-A0A0G0P5B6-F1
#
_cell.length_a   1.000
_cell.length_b   1.000
_cell.length_c   1.000
_cell.angle_alpha   90.00
_cell.angle_beta   90.00
_cell.angle_gamma   90.00
#
_symmetry.space_group_name_H-M   'P 1'
#
loop_
_entity.id
_entity.type
_entity.pdbx_description
1 polymer ?
#
loop_
_entity_poly.entity_id
_entity_poly.type
_entity_poly.pdbx_seq_one_letter_code
_entity_poly.pdbx_strand_id
1 'polypeptide(L)'
;METLKIISSPIVTLFVGGLAIYLYYKQKIENKRDAAKLILQEIRYAEQQIRSFRDSGSYPLSTKLLPTNNWHNKINLFIKDLNESEIDLISRFYSTASYIDTLVNKISDQKNNSVIPVAATQVSVPFSPQQPPVPGVPLAIPIGLQTFEFVSQTILLEISNKVEFINNTAAIEKLRNIARNKVKWIF
;
A
#
# COMPACT_ATOMS: atom_id res chain seq x y z
N MET A 1 -62.28 -12.03 19.90
CA MET A 1 -61.37 -12.01 18.74
C MET A 1 -60.31 -10.90 18.81
N GLU A 2 -60.44 -9.87 19.65
CA GLU A 2 -59.43 -8.79 19.74
C GLU A 2 -58.10 -9.17 20.43
N THR A 3 -58.12 -10.10 21.39
CA THR A 3 -56.91 -10.50 22.12
C THR A 3 -55.87 -11.20 21.26
N LEU A 4 -56.28 -11.91 20.20
CA LEU A 4 -55.37 -12.56 19.24
C LEU A 4 -54.60 -11.54 18.37
N LYS A 5 -55.19 -10.38 18.06
CA LYS A 5 -54.50 -9.30 17.33
C LYS A 5 -53.43 -8.63 18.20
N ILE A 6 -53.74 -8.38 19.47
CA ILE A 6 -52.82 -7.69 20.40
C ILE A 6 -51.58 -8.52 20.71
N ILE A 7 -51.65 -9.86 20.71
CA ILE A 7 -50.50 -10.74 20.95
C ILE A 7 -49.64 -10.90 19.68
N SER A 8 -50.24 -10.79 18.50
CA SER A 8 -49.52 -10.91 17.22
C SER A 8 -48.54 -9.75 16.98
N SER A 9 -48.91 -8.51 17.32
CA SER A 9 -48.06 -7.33 17.12
C SER A 9 -46.74 -7.31 17.93
N PRO A 10 -46.70 -7.66 19.23
CA PRO A 10 -45.45 -7.73 19.99
C PRO A 10 -44.59 -8.93 19.60
N ILE A 11 -45.17 -10.09 19.28
CA ILE A 11 -44.42 -11.26 18.81
C ILE A 11 -43.76 -10.94 17.46
N VAL A 12 -44.50 -10.33 16.53
CA VAL A 12 -43.95 -9.92 15.23
C VAL A 12 -42.86 -8.86 15.42
N THR A 13 -43.07 -7.88 16.31
CA THR A 13 -42.04 -6.86 16.61
C THR A 13 -40.78 -7.48 17.23
N LEU A 14 -40.92 -8.46 18.12
CA LEU A 14 -39.80 -9.18 18.74
C LEU A 14 -39.05 -10.03 17.70
N PHE A 15 -39.78 -10.70 16.79
CA PHE A 15 -39.19 -11.41 15.67
C PHE A 15 -38.43 -10.49 14.71
N VAL A 16 -39.02 -9.36 14.33
CA VAL A 16 -38.38 -8.38 13.44
C VAL A 16 -37.17 -7.75 14.12
N GLY A 17 -37.26 -7.41 15.41
CA GLY A 17 -36.14 -6.93 16.21
C GLY A 17 -35.01 -7.97 16.33
N GLY A 18 -35.36 -9.24 16.58
CA GLY A 18 -34.41 -10.35 16.61
C GLY A 18 -33.74 -10.56 15.25
N LEU A 19 -34.50 -10.48 14.15
CA LEU A 19 -33.98 -10.58 12.80
C LEU A 19 -33.02 -9.41 12.48
N ALA A 20 -33.37 -8.19 12.87
CA ALA A 20 -32.51 -7.02 12.69
C ALA A 20 -31.18 -7.17 13.45
N ILE A 21 -31.24 -7.61 14.71
CA ILE A 21 -30.04 -7.88 15.52
C ILE A 21 -29.19 -8.99 14.87
N TYR A 22 -29.83 -10.06 14.41
CA TYR A 22 -29.15 -11.15 13.72
C TYR A 22 -28.42 -10.67 12.45
N LEU A 23 -29.11 -9.89 11.60
CA LEU A 23 -28.54 -9.32 10.38
C LEU A 23 -27.37 -8.38 10.69
N TYR A 24 -27.47 -7.58 11.76
CA TYR A 24 -26.38 -6.70 12.20
C TYR A 24 -25.12 -7.48 12.57
N TYR A 25 -25.25 -8.55 13.37
CA TYR A 25 -24.10 -9.40 13.71
C TYR A 25 -23.53 -10.12 12.50
N LYS A 26 -24.40 -10.61 11.60
CA LYS A 26 -23.99 -11.23 10.34
C LYS A 26 -23.14 -10.27 9.50
N GLN A 27 -23.62 -9.04 9.29
CA GLN A 27 -22.91 -8.04 8.51
C GLN A 27 -21.55 -7.69 9.13
N LYS A 28 -21.47 -7.59 10.46
CA LYS A 28 -20.22 -7.30 11.16
C LYS A 28 -19.16 -8.38 10.94
N ILE A 29 -19.56 -9.65 10.95
CA ILE A 29 -18.66 -10.79 10.71
C ILE A 29 -18.20 -10.80 9.25
N GLU A 30 -19.11 -10.56 8.31
CA GLU A 30 -18.79 -10.49 6.88
C GLU A 30 -17.81 -9.35 6.57
N ASN A 31 -18.05 -8.16 7.12
CA ASN A 31 -17.16 -6.99 6.98
C ASN A 31 -15.75 -7.28 7.48
N LYS A 32 -15.61 -7.95 8.63
CA LYS A 32 -14.31 -8.34 9.18
C LYS A 32 -13.59 -9.36 8.29
N ARG A 33 -14.31 -10.35 7.76
CA ARG A 33 -13.77 -11.34 6.84
C ARG A 33 -13.25 -10.70 5.55
N ASP A 34 -14.04 -9.80 4.98
CA ASP A 34 -13.68 -9.17 3.71
C ASP A 34 -12.54 -8.16 3.91
N ALA A 35 -12.47 -7.49 5.06
CA ALA A 35 -11.29 -6.74 5.49
C ALA A 35 -10.04 -7.63 5.57
N ALA A 36 -10.14 -8.82 6.16
CA ALA A 36 -9.00 -9.73 6.28
C ALA A 36 -8.49 -10.20 4.92
N LYS A 37 -9.40 -10.57 4.00
CA LYS A 37 -9.05 -10.96 2.63
C LYS A 37 -8.30 -9.85 1.90
N LEU A 38 -8.79 -8.62 2.05
CA LEU A 38 -8.20 -7.47 1.41
C LEU A 38 -6.76 -7.25 1.92
N ILE A 39 -6.55 -7.25 3.24
CA ILE A 39 -5.22 -7.11 3.86
C ILE A 39 -4.27 -8.22 3.37
N LEU A 40 -4.76 -9.47 3.29
CA LEU A 40 -3.97 -10.60 2.79
C LEU A 40 -3.56 -10.40 1.33
N GLN A 41 -4.46 -9.88 0.50
CA GLN A 41 -4.16 -9.60 -0.91
C GLN A 41 -3.15 -8.46 -1.04
N GLU A 42 -3.27 -7.40 -0.24
CA GLU A 42 -2.31 -6.29 -0.21
C GLU A 42 -0.91 -6.78 0.19
N ILE A 43 -0.81 -7.61 1.25
CA ILE A 43 0.47 -8.18 1.68
C ILE A 43 1.07 -9.05 0.58
N ARG A 44 0.28 -9.97 0.00
CA ARG A 44 0.75 -10.84 -1.08
C ARG A 44 1.23 -10.04 -2.30
N TYR A 45 0.48 -9.00 -2.67
CA TYR A 45 0.84 -8.13 -3.77
C TYR A 45 2.15 -7.39 -3.47
N ALA A 46 2.25 -6.73 -2.32
CA ALA A 46 3.46 -6.00 -1.92
C ALA A 46 4.69 -6.92 -1.87
N GLU A 47 4.57 -8.12 -1.30
CA GLU A 47 5.66 -9.10 -1.28
C GLU A 47 6.07 -9.57 -2.67
N GLN A 48 5.11 -9.82 -3.56
CA GLN A 48 5.40 -10.21 -4.94
C GLN A 48 6.18 -9.11 -5.65
N GLN A 49 5.76 -7.86 -5.48
CA GLN A 49 6.45 -6.72 -6.07
C GLN A 49 7.88 -6.58 -5.52
N ILE A 50 8.07 -6.67 -4.20
CA ILE A 50 9.38 -6.66 -3.55
C ILE A 50 10.30 -7.76 -4.09
N ARG A 51 9.77 -8.99 -4.30
CA ARG A 51 10.53 -10.09 -4.90
C ARG A 51 10.96 -9.74 -6.32
N SER A 52 10.03 -9.28 -7.15
CA SER A 52 10.33 -8.87 -8.52
C SER A 52 11.38 -7.75 -8.59
N PHE A 53 11.40 -6.83 -7.62
CA PHE A 53 12.40 -5.76 -7.56
C PHE A 53 13.78 -6.27 -7.16
N ARG A 54 13.84 -7.19 -6.20
CA ARG A 54 15.09 -7.87 -5.83
C ARG A 54 15.66 -8.68 -7.01
N ASP A 55 14.80 -9.37 -7.76
CA ASP A 55 15.23 -10.23 -8.86
C ASP A 55 15.67 -9.42 -10.09
N SER A 56 15.01 -8.29 -10.37
CA SER A 56 15.36 -7.41 -11.51
C SER A 56 16.49 -6.43 -11.21
N GLY A 57 16.83 -6.20 -9.94
CA GLY A 57 17.85 -5.24 -9.54
C GLY A 57 17.48 -3.77 -9.80
N SER A 58 16.22 -3.49 -10.15
CA SER A 58 15.73 -2.14 -10.41
C SER A 58 14.30 -1.98 -9.93
N TYR A 59 14.05 -0.86 -9.26
CA TYR A 59 12.73 -0.52 -8.74
C TYR A 59 11.96 0.32 -9.78
N PRO A 60 10.79 -0.15 -10.26
CA PRO A 60 9.94 0.62 -11.15
C PRO A 60 9.27 1.77 -10.38
N LEU A 61 9.70 3.00 -10.67
CA LEU A 61 9.23 4.21 -9.98
C LEU A 61 7.75 4.54 -10.23
N SER A 62 7.08 3.80 -11.12
CA SER A 62 5.67 3.99 -11.48
C SER A 62 4.69 3.17 -10.64
N THR A 63 5.16 2.21 -9.85
CA THR A 63 4.30 1.21 -9.21
C THR A 63 4.34 1.32 -7.70
N LYS A 64 3.17 1.50 -7.09
CA LYS A 64 2.99 1.60 -5.64
C LYS A 64 2.86 0.20 -5.00
N LEU A 65 3.59 -0.07 -3.93
CA LEU A 65 3.52 -1.30 -3.14
C LEU A 65 2.18 -1.44 -2.40
N LEU A 66 1.70 -0.33 -1.83
CA LEU A 66 0.46 -0.28 -1.09
C LEU A 66 -0.51 0.70 -1.75
N PRO A 67 -1.34 0.24 -2.72
CA PRO A 67 -2.28 1.11 -3.42
C PRO A 67 -3.15 1.93 -2.46
N THR A 68 -3.76 1.25 -1.48
CA THR A 68 -4.78 1.85 -0.59
C THR A 68 -4.39 1.83 0.89
N ASN A 69 -3.44 0.98 1.31
CA ASN A 69 -3.02 0.83 2.72
C ASN A 69 -4.22 0.61 3.66
N ASN A 70 -4.90 -0.54 3.49
CA ASN A 70 -6.10 -0.80 4.27
C ASN A 70 -5.84 -1.25 5.70
N TRP A 71 -4.59 -1.62 6.04
CA TRP A 71 -4.21 -2.01 7.38
C TRP A 71 -4.53 -0.92 8.40
N HIS A 72 -4.10 0.32 8.15
CA HIS A 72 -4.28 1.43 9.09
C HIS A 72 -5.76 1.70 9.43
N ASN A 73 -6.64 1.59 8.44
CA ASN A 73 -8.07 1.88 8.60
C ASN A 73 -8.86 0.74 9.26
N LYS A 74 -8.34 -0.50 9.19
CA LYS A 74 -9.09 -1.72 9.55
C LYS A 74 -8.46 -2.50 10.70
N ILE A 75 -7.34 -2.02 11.26
CA ILE A 75 -6.63 -2.64 12.38
C ILE A 75 -7.57 -2.92 13.57
N ASN A 76 -8.49 -2.01 13.85
CA ASN A 76 -9.48 -2.11 14.94
C ASN A 76 -10.36 -3.37 14.86
N LEU A 77 -10.57 -3.93 13.67
CA LEU A 77 -11.35 -5.15 13.46
C LEU A 77 -10.63 -6.41 13.93
N PHE A 78 -9.31 -6.33 14.13
CA PHE A 78 -8.43 -7.47 14.41
C PHE A 78 -7.72 -7.40 15.77
N ILE A 79 -7.83 -6.28 16.50
CA ILE A 79 -7.22 -6.11 17.84
C ILE A 79 -7.65 -7.22 18.82
N LYS A 80 -8.84 -7.80 18.63
CA LYS A 80 -9.33 -8.88 19.49
C LYS A 80 -8.79 -10.26 19.13
N ASP A 81 -8.29 -10.46 17.92
CA ASP A 81 -7.91 -11.78 17.38
C ASP A 81 -6.40 -11.91 17.19
N LEU A 82 -5.71 -10.79 17.05
CA LEU A 82 -4.25 -10.70 16.94
C LEU A 82 -3.66 -10.21 18.26
N ASN A 83 -2.53 -10.79 18.64
CA ASN A 83 -1.75 -10.35 19.78
C ASN A 83 -0.98 -9.07 19.43
N GLU A 84 -0.53 -8.33 20.45
CA GLU A 84 0.23 -7.10 20.27
C GLU A 84 1.45 -7.27 19.35
N SER A 85 2.22 -8.35 19.53
CA SER A 85 3.37 -8.66 18.68
C SER A 85 3.01 -8.94 17.21
N GLU A 86 1.85 -9.55 16.97
CA GLU A 86 1.35 -9.86 15.62
C GLU A 86 0.85 -8.59 14.92
N ILE A 87 0.18 -7.71 15.68
CA ILE A 87 -0.24 -6.40 15.22
C ILE A 87 0.97 -5.53 14.89
N ASP A 88 1.98 -5.52 15.75
CA ASP A 88 3.21 -4.76 15.54
C ASP A 88 3.96 -5.27 14.30
N LEU A 89 4.08 -6.59 14.13
CA LEU A 89 4.70 -7.20 12.94
C LEU A 89 4.04 -6.76 11.63
N ILE A 90 2.71 -6.79 11.55
CA ILE A 90 2.00 -6.33 10.34
C ILE A 90 2.15 -4.81 10.19
N SER A 91 2.10 -4.05 11.28
CA SER A 91 2.25 -2.59 11.25
C SER A 91 3.64 -2.17 10.76
N ARG A 92 4.70 -2.86 11.19
CA ARG A 92 6.06 -2.65 10.71
C ARG A 92 6.17 -2.92 9.22
N PHE A 93 5.60 -4.02 8.73
CA PHE A 93 5.57 -4.31 7.29
C PHE A 93 4.91 -3.19 6.48
N TYR A 94 3.71 -2.77 6.89
CA TYR A 94 2.99 -1.68 6.20
C TYR A 94 3.73 -0.34 6.29
N SER A 95 4.39 -0.06 7.42
CA SER A 95 5.18 1.16 7.61
C SER A 95 6.38 1.18 6.67
N THR A 96 7.13 0.07 6.57
CA THR A 96 8.28 -0.04 5.66
C THR A 96 7.85 0.04 4.20
N ALA A 97 6.78 -0.66 3.82
CA ALA A 97 6.25 -0.58 2.46
C ALA A 97 5.75 0.83 2.10
N SER A 98 5.06 1.51 3.02
CA SER A 98 4.64 2.90 2.83
C SER A 98 5.83 3.87 2.75
N TYR A 99 6.91 3.58 3.47
CA TYR A 99 8.14 4.36 3.39
C TYR A 99 8.78 4.23 2.00
N ILE A 100 8.87 3.00 1.46
CA ILE A 100 9.33 2.76 0.09
C ILE A 100 8.48 3.54 -0.92
N ASP A 101 7.14 3.47 -0.81
CA ASP A 101 6.24 4.24 -1.69
C ASP A 101 6.51 5.75 -1.64
N THR A 102 6.79 6.28 -0.44
CA THR A 102 7.11 7.70 -0.26
C THR A 102 8.43 8.05 -0.93
N LEU A 103 9.44 7.19 -0.83
CA LEU A 103 10.73 7.41 -1.51
C LEU A 103 10.57 7.36 -3.02
N VAL A 104 9.83 6.37 -3.53
CA VAL A 104 9.54 6.22 -4.96
C VAL A 104 8.85 7.46 -5.52
N ASN A 105 7.83 7.99 -4.83
CA ASN A 105 7.16 9.22 -5.24
C ASN A 105 8.12 10.41 -5.28
N LYS A 106 8.94 10.60 -4.23
CA LYS A 106 9.93 11.69 -4.21
C LYS A 106 10.95 11.59 -5.33
N ILE A 107 11.43 10.39 -5.65
CA ILE A 107 12.37 10.16 -6.74
C ILE A 107 11.69 10.43 -8.09
N SER A 108 10.45 9.99 -8.26
CA SER A 108 9.64 10.23 -9.46
C SER A 108 9.39 11.73 -9.69
N ASP A 109 9.02 12.47 -8.64
CA ASP A 109 8.81 13.91 -8.67
C ASP A 109 10.11 14.66 -9.04
N GLN A 110 11.24 14.26 -8.44
CA GLN A 110 12.53 14.88 -8.75
C GLN A 110 12.97 14.61 -10.19
N LYS A 111 12.72 13.41 -10.71
CA LYS A 111 12.95 13.06 -12.11
C LYS A 111 12.09 13.91 -13.04
N ASN A 112 10.80 14.04 -12.75
CA ASN A 112 9.90 14.86 -13.55
C ASN A 112 10.33 16.33 -13.58
N ASN A 113 10.71 16.89 -12.43
CA ASN A 113 11.18 18.28 -12.32
C ASN A 113 12.54 18.52 -13.02
N SER A 114 13.39 17.50 -13.14
CA SER A 114 14.68 17.61 -13.84
C SER A 114 14.56 17.49 -15.37
N VAL A 115 13.45 16.97 -15.88
CA VAL A 115 13.19 16.76 -17.31
C VAL A 115 12.45 17.95 -17.95
N ILE A 116 11.85 18.84 -17.15
CA ILE A 116 11.32 20.12 -17.62
C ILE A 116 12.43 21.16 -17.50
N PRO A 117 13.09 21.59 -18.60
CA PRO A 117 13.98 22.72 -18.54
C PRO A 117 13.13 23.95 -18.24
N VAL A 118 13.11 24.39 -16.97
CA VAL A 118 12.74 25.77 -16.66
C VAL A 118 13.71 26.61 -17.47
N ALA A 119 13.18 27.26 -18.50
CA ALA A 119 13.92 28.09 -19.43
C ALA A 119 14.95 28.89 -18.65
N ALA A 120 16.22 28.49 -18.75
CA ALA A 120 17.31 29.29 -18.27
C ALA A 120 17.14 30.63 -18.97
N THR A 121 16.85 31.67 -18.19
CA THR A 121 16.95 33.05 -18.62
C THR A 121 18.26 33.16 -19.38
N GLN A 122 18.16 33.21 -20.71
CA GLN A 122 19.30 33.43 -21.57
C GLN A 122 19.72 34.86 -21.27
N VAL A 123 20.67 35.04 -20.34
CA VAL A 123 21.43 36.27 -20.27
C VAL A 123 22.25 36.27 -21.55
N SER A 124 21.69 36.90 -22.58
CA SER A 124 22.28 37.10 -23.89
C SER A 124 23.57 37.91 -23.70
N VAL A 125 24.70 37.22 -23.63
CA VAL A 125 26.01 37.84 -23.81
C VAL A 125 26.12 38.17 -25.30
N PRO A 126 26.32 39.44 -25.71
CA PRO A 126 26.45 39.78 -27.12
C PRO A 126 27.69 39.09 -27.70
N PHE A 127 27.45 38.26 -28.73
CA PHE A 127 28.45 37.51 -29.46
C PHE A 127 29.32 38.45 -30.31
N SER A 128 30.60 38.57 -29.98
CA SER A 128 31.62 39.18 -30.86
C SER A 128 32.19 38.09 -31.81
N PRO A 129 32.05 38.23 -33.13
CA PRO A 129 32.48 37.22 -34.08
C PRO A 129 33.97 37.38 -34.43
N GLN A 130 34.89 36.86 -33.60
CA GLN A 130 36.31 36.68 -33.99
C GLN A 130 37.09 35.79 -33.01
N GLN A 131 36.84 34.48 -33.02
CA GLN A 131 37.87 33.51 -32.59
C GLN A 131 37.64 32.14 -33.27
N PRO A 132 38.69 31.51 -33.85
CA PRO A 132 38.56 30.24 -34.57
C PRO A 132 38.13 29.08 -33.65
N PRO A 133 37.49 28.03 -34.20
CA PRO A 133 36.93 26.93 -33.43
C PRO A 133 38.06 26.14 -32.74
N VAL A 134 38.04 26.10 -31.41
CA VAL A 134 38.92 25.21 -30.63
C VAL A 134 38.34 23.79 -30.72
N PRO A 135 39.06 22.81 -31.30
CA PRO A 135 38.64 21.42 -31.28
C PRO A 135 38.82 20.85 -29.87
N GLY A 136 37.75 20.28 -29.29
CA GLY A 136 37.88 19.45 -28.09
C GLY A 136 37.06 19.85 -26.87
N VAL A 137 35.94 20.56 -27.02
CA VAL A 137 34.97 20.66 -25.90
C VAL A 137 34.11 19.39 -25.91
N PRO A 138 34.32 18.42 -25.00
CA PRO A 138 33.38 17.32 -24.87
C PRO A 138 32.01 17.88 -24.48
N LEU A 139 30.95 17.39 -25.12
CA LEU A 139 29.58 17.61 -24.66
C LEU A 139 29.52 17.22 -23.19
N ALA A 140 29.38 18.20 -22.30
CA ALA A 140 29.18 17.97 -20.89
C ALA A 140 27.80 17.34 -20.70
N ILE A 141 27.73 16.01 -20.66
CA ILE A 141 26.56 15.30 -20.16
C ILE A 141 26.42 15.72 -18.69
N PRO A 142 25.25 16.18 -18.22
CA PRO A 142 25.09 16.61 -16.84
C PRO A 142 25.31 15.42 -15.88
N ILE A 143 26.49 15.40 -15.27
CA ILE A 143 26.99 14.35 -14.35
C ILE A 143 26.06 14.18 -13.13
N GLY A 144 25.28 15.21 -12.78
CA GLY A 144 24.38 15.21 -11.63
C GLY A 144 23.15 14.31 -11.76
N LEU A 145 22.69 13.99 -12.98
CA LEU A 145 21.43 13.23 -13.16
C LEU A 145 21.63 11.71 -13.13
N GLN A 146 22.78 11.22 -13.61
CA GLN A 146 23.09 9.78 -13.62
C GLN A 146 23.46 9.25 -12.22
N THR A 147 24.09 10.07 -11.39
CA THR A 147 24.45 9.69 -10.01
C THR A 147 23.22 9.60 -9.10
N PHE A 148 22.24 10.49 -9.27
CA PHE A 148 21.01 10.47 -8.47
C PHE A 148 20.17 9.21 -8.68
N GLU A 149 19.98 8.79 -9.94
CA GLU A 149 19.24 7.55 -10.27
C GLU A 149 19.93 6.31 -9.66
N PHE A 150 21.26 6.20 -9.79
CA PHE A 150 22.01 5.08 -9.21
C PHE A 150 21.93 5.03 -7.68
N VAL A 151 22.10 6.17 -7.00
CA VAL A 151 22.01 6.25 -5.53
C VAL A 151 20.58 5.92 -5.06
N SER A 152 19.56 6.44 -5.75
CA SER A 152 18.16 6.19 -5.44
C SER A 152 17.81 4.70 -5.54
N GLN A 153 18.23 4.04 -6.61
CA GLN A 153 18.01 2.60 -6.81
C GLN A 153 18.75 1.77 -5.74
N THR A 154 19.96 2.18 -5.35
CA THR A 154 20.73 1.50 -4.30
C THR A 154 20.02 1.58 -2.94
N ILE A 155 19.51 2.75 -2.57
CA ILE A 155 18.75 2.95 -1.33
C ILE A 155 17.45 2.14 -1.34
N LEU A 156 16.72 2.14 -2.46
CA LEU A 156 15.50 1.36 -2.61
C LEU A 156 15.76 -0.15 -2.49
N LEU A 157 16.84 -0.66 -3.09
CA LEU A 157 17.26 -2.05 -2.95
C LEU A 157 17.66 -2.40 -1.52
N GLU A 158 18.39 -1.53 -0.83
CA GLU A 158 18.78 -1.74 0.56
C GLU A 158 17.55 -1.84 1.48
N ILE A 159 16.62 -0.90 1.35
CA ILE A 159 15.39 -0.90 2.16
C ILE A 159 14.51 -2.10 1.79
N SER A 160 14.38 -2.42 0.49
CA SER A 160 13.64 -3.59 0.02
C SER A 160 14.21 -4.90 0.57
N ASN A 161 15.53 -5.00 0.75
CA ASN A 161 16.17 -6.18 1.36
C ASN A 161 15.90 -6.31 2.86
N LYS A 162 15.59 -5.19 3.55
CA LYS A 162 15.19 -5.19 4.96
C LYS A 162 13.70 -5.49 5.16
N VAL A 163 12.88 -5.54 4.10
CA VAL A 163 11.46 -5.90 4.25
C VAL A 163 11.34 -7.37 4.61
N GLU A 164 10.77 -7.65 5.77
CA GLU A 164 10.45 -9.01 6.21
C GLU A 164 9.27 -9.56 5.41
N PHE A 165 9.42 -10.77 4.88
CA PHE A 165 8.31 -11.49 4.23
C PHE A 165 7.43 -12.12 5.32
N ILE A 166 6.29 -11.49 5.58
CA ILE A 166 5.38 -11.86 6.66
C ILE A 166 4.30 -12.86 6.24
N ASN A 167 4.10 -13.14 4.95
CA ASN A 167 3.00 -13.97 4.43
C ASN A 167 2.95 -15.40 5.00
N ASN A 168 4.06 -15.92 5.52
CA ASN A 168 4.16 -17.25 6.13
C ASN A 168 4.22 -17.22 7.68
N THR A 169 3.96 -16.07 8.31
CA THR A 169 4.00 -15.93 9.76
C THR A 169 2.68 -16.35 10.42
N ALA A 170 2.74 -16.64 11.73
CA ALA A 170 1.55 -16.98 12.53
C ALA A 170 0.47 -15.89 12.50
N ALA A 171 0.89 -14.61 12.48
CA ALA A 171 -0.01 -13.45 12.35
C ALA A 171 -0.87 -13.54 11.08
N ILE A 172 -0.23 -13.87 9.95
CA ILE A 172 -0.91 -13.99 8.66
C ILE A 172 -1.77 -15.25 8.59
N GLU A 173 -1.37 -16.34 9.24
CA GLU A 173 -2.22 -17.54 9.33
C GLU A 173 -3.50 -17.28 10.12
N LYS A 174 -3.45 -16.49 11.20
CA LYS A 174 -4.66 -16.06 11.93
C LYS A 174 -5.57 -15.20 11.06
N LEU A 175 -5.01 -14.22 10.33
CA LEU A 175 -5.77 -13.44 9.35
C LEU A 175 -6.39 -14.33 8.27
N ARG A 176 -5.67 -15.35 7.80
CA ARG A 176 -6.15 -16.34 6.83
C ARG A 176 -7.27 -17.20 7.39
N ASN A 177 -7.22 -17.53 8.68
CA ASN A 177 -8.30 -18.23 9.36
C ASN A 177 -9.56 -17.35 9.43
N ILE A 178 -9.43 -16.08 9.82
CA ILE A 178 -10.54 -15.10 9.84
C ILE A 178 -11.13 -14.92 8.44
N ALA A 179 -10.29 -14.83 7.41
CA ALA A 179 -10.71 -14.70 6.02
C ALA A 179 -11.42 -15.95 5.47
N ARG A 180 -11.00 -17.15 5.90
CA ARG A 180 -11.57 -18.44 5.47
C ARG A 180 -12.82 -18.84 6.22
N ASN A 181 -13.04 -18.34 7.44
CA ASN A 181 -14.14 -18.80 8.28
C ASN A 181 -15.48 -18.52 7.60
N LYS A 182 -15.98 -19.51 6.85
CA LYS A 182 -17.32 -19.53 6.28
C LYS A 182 -18.23 -19.91 7.42
N VAL A 183 -18.91 -18.92 7.99
CA VAL A 183 -20.04 -19.25 8.84
C VAL A 183 -21.08 -19.90 7.96
N LYS A 184 -21.18 -21.24 8.05
CA LYS A 184 -22.21 -22.03 7.37
C LYS A 184 -23.50 -21.77 8.13
N TRP A 185 -24.34 -20.90 7.58
CA TRP A 185 -25.69 -20.67 8.10
C TRP A 185 -26.62 -21.69 7.45
N ILE A 186 -27.14 -22.61 8.25
CA ILE A 186 -28.22 -23.51 7.87
C ILE A 186 -29.49 -22.66 7.89
N PHE A 187 -30.11 -22.49 6.73
CA PHE A 187 -31.47 -21.99 6.58
C PHE A 187 -32.44 -23.17 6.55
#